data_AF-A0A6A3V6X8-F1
#
_entry.id   AF-A0A6A3V6X8-F1
#
_cell.length_a   1.000
_cell.length_b   1.000
_cell.length_c   1.000
_cell.angle_alpha   90.00
_cell.angle_beta   90.00
_cell.angle_gamma   90.00
#
_symmetry.space_group_name_H-M   'P 1'
#
loop_
_entity.id
_entity.type
_entity.pdbx_description
1 polymer ?
#
loop_
_entity_poly.entity_id
_entity_poly.type
_entity_poly.pdbx_seq_one_letter_code
_entity_poly.pdbx_strand_id
1 'polypeptide(L)'
;MLVSNFNANTTNYHRKMEAVYETMAKMDLPLRLRDRVNQYYKHVWLEYEALDGNLGKFQQELTHTLGIEVGLYKHMDLVVKVPFWKDCTPDFLTQIVLNLDVRVYMPDDYVVRRREIGSEMMMINRGYCKLSKPEMEFHQLSDDEEDEVELTT
;
A
#
# COMPACT_ATOMS: atom_id res chain seq x y z
N MET A 1 -23.82 -2.88 30.33
CA MET A 1 -22.93 -1.75 29.98
C MET A 1 -22.18 -2.10 28.70
N LEU A 2 -22.86 -2.05 27.55
CA LEU A 2 -22.31 -2.40 26.22
C LEU A 2 -22.58 -1.29 25.18
N VAL A 3 -23.55 -0.41 25.45
CA VAL A 3 -23.95 0.69 24.54
C VAL A 3 -22.96 1.86 24.58
N SER A 4 -22.22 2.05 25.68
CA SER A 4 -21.25 3.15 25.83
C SER A 4 -19.99 2.95 24.99
N ASN A 5 -19.53 1.71 24.79
CA ASN A 5 -18.27 1.43 24.10
C ASN A 5 -18.40 1.51 22.56
N PHE A 6 -19.54 1.05 22.00
CA PHE A 6 -19.87 1.24 20.58
C PHE A 6 -19.92 2.73 20.20
N ASN A 7 -20.47 3.55 21.10
CA ASN A 7 -20.54 4.99 20.89
C ASN A 7 -19.14 5.64 20.99
N ALA A 8 -18.25 5.14 21.86
CA ALA A 8 -16.90 5.68 22.02
C ALA A 8 -16.05 5.51 20.75
N ASN A 9 -16.07 4.33 20.11
CA ASN A 9 -15.27 4.09 18.91
C ASN A 9 -15.78 4.94 17.72
N THR A 10 -17.10 5.01 17.56
CA THR A 10 -17.77 5.88 16.57
C THR A 10 -17.45 7.35 16.81
N THR A 11 -17.50 7.80 18.07
CA THR A 11 -17.17 9.18 18.46
C THR A 11 -15.70 9.52 18.14
N ASN A 12 -14.76 8.59 18.38
CA ASN A 12 -13.35 8.80 18.07
C ASN A 12 -13.11 8.94 16.56
N TYR A 13 -13.75 8.10 15.74
CA TYR A 13 -13.71 8.23 14.28
C TYR A 13 -14.23 9.60 13.83
N HIS A 14 -15.39 10.04 14.32
CA HIS A 14 -15.96 11.34 13.95
C HIS A 14 -15.03 12.50 14.29
N ARG A 15 -14.49 12.52 15.53
CA ARG A 15 -13.52 13.55 15.95
C ARG A 15 -12.28 13.58 15.08
N LYS A 16 -11.73 12.40 14.71
CA LYS A 16 -10.57 12.34 13.82
C LYS A 16 -10.91 12.90 12.45
N MET A 17 -12.06 12.52 11.89
CA MET A 17 -12.49 12.99 10.57
C MET A 17 -12.73 14.50 10.54
N GLU A 18 -13.31 15.08 11.60
CA GLU A 18 -13.44 16.54 11.74
C GLU A 18 -12.08 17.24 11.64
N ALA A 19 -11.08 16.77 12.39
CA ALA A 19 -9.73 17.32 12.33
C ALA A 19 -9.10 17.18 10.93
N VAL A 20 -9.36 16.07 10.23
CA VAL A 20 -8.91 15.85 8.85
C VAL A 20 -9.59 16.84 7.90
N TYR A 21 -10.90 17.05 8.01
CA TYR A 21 -11.64 18.03 7.20
C TYR A 21 -11.11 19.46 7.40
N GLU A 22 -10.89 19.88 8.63
CA GLU A 22 -10.31 21.19 8.93
C GLU A 22 -8.92 21.34 8.31
N THR A 23 -8.09 20.30 8.39
CA THR A 23 -6.73 20.31 7.84
C THR A 23 -6.76 20.43 6.31
N MET A 24 -7.63 19.67 5.64
CA MET A 24 -7.78 19.75 4.19
C MET A 24 -8.34 21.10 3.73
N ALA A 25 -9.23 21.71 4.52
CA ALA A 25 -9.76 23.04 4.24
C ALA A 25 -8.68 24.12 4.37
N LYS A 26 -7.83 24.04 5.41
CA LYS A 26 -6.69 24.96 5.60
C LYS A 26 -5.65 24.88 4.48
N MET A 27 -5.47 23.68 3.91
CA MET A 27 -4.56 23.45 2.77
C MET A 27 -5.18 23.77 1.41
N ASP A 28 -6.45 24.17 1.38
CA ASP A 28 -7.24 24.41 0.17
C ASP A 28 -7.14 23.27 -0.88
N LEU A 29 -7.25 22.02 -0.41
CA LEU A 29 -7.12 20.87 -1.31
C LEU A 29 -8.26 20.85 -2.34
N PRO A 30 -8.01 20.44 -3.60
CA PRO A 30 -9.08 20.28 -4.59
C PRO A 30 -10.04 19.15 -4.16
N LEU A 31 -11.31 19.27 -4.56
CA LEU A 31 -12.38 18.33 -4.17
C LEU A 31 -12.00 16.86 -4.41
N ARG A 32 -11.40 16.57 -5.58
CA ARG A 32 -10.94 15.21 -5.92
C ARG A 32 -9.94 14.64 -4.92
N LEU A 33 -9.03 15.47 -4.39
CA LEU A 33 -8.05 15.02 -3.41
C LEU A 33 -8.69 14.85 -2.03
N ARG A 34 -9.62 15.74 -1.65
CA ARG A 34 -10.40 15.58 -0.41
C ARG A 34 -11.17 14.27 -0.40
N ASP A 35 -11.83 13.93 -1.51
CA ASP A 35 -12.58 12.69 -1.65
C ASP A 35 -11.67 11.46 -1.51
N ARG A 36 -10.49 11.48 -2.15
CA ARG A 36 -9.50 10.40 -2.00
C ARG A 36 -9.01 10.24 -0.56
N VAL A 37 -8.71 11.34 0.14
CA VAL A 37 -8.31 11.30 1.55
C VAL A 37 -9.42 10.74 2.45
N ASN A 38 -10.68 11.14 2.21
CA ASN A 38 -11.82 10.61 2.95
C ASN A 38 -12.01 9.10 2.74
N GLN A 39 -11.88 8.65 1.48
CA GLN A 39 -11.97 7.23 1.14
C GLN A 39 -10.84 6.43 1.79
N TYR A 40 -9.62 6.99 1.86
CA TYR A 40 -8.49 6.38 2.55
C TYR A 40 -8.79 6.17 4.03
N TYR A 41 -9.15 7.23 4.77
CA TYR A 41 -9.43 7.11 6.21
C TYR A 41 -10.62 6.18 6.48
N LYS A 42 -11.66 6.22 5.65
CA LYS A 42 -12.79 5.29 5.75
C LYS A 42 -12.35 3.85 5.55
N HIS A 43 -11.50 3.57 4.56
CA HIS A 43 -11.00 2.23 4.29
C HIS A 43 -10.13 1.72 5.44
N VAL A 44 -9.17 2.53 5.89
CA VAL A 44 -8.28 2.19 7.01
C VAL A 44 -9.06 1.93 8.30
N TRP A 45 -10.10 2.74 8.57
CA TRP A 45 -10.97 2.52 9.72
C TRP A 45 -11.76 1.20 9.63
N LEU A 46 -12.40 0.94 8.49
CA LEU A 46 -13.23 -0.26 8.31
C LEU A 46 -12.42 -1.56 8.34
N GLU A 47 -11.19 -1.53 7.84
CA GLU A 47 -10.37 -2.73 7.69
C GLU A 47 -9.40 -2.96 8.86
N TYR A 48 -8.89 -1.88 9.48
CA TYR A 48 -7.83 -1.96 10.49
C TYR A 48 -8.19 -1.31 11.82
N GLU A 49 -9.37 -0.68 11.94
CA GLU A 49 -9.78 0.14 13.10
C GLU A 49 -8.70 1.18 13.50
N ALA A 50 -7.89 1.60 12.53
CA ALA A 50 -6.78 2.51 12.71
C ALA A 50 -7.14 3.92 12.24
N LEU A 51 -6.58 4.94 12.90
CA LEU A 51 -6.85 6.36 12.63
C LEU A 51 -5.58 7.20 12.49
N ASP A 52 -4.43 6.65 12.88
CA ASP A 52 -3.13 7.31 12.95
C ASP A 52 -2.15 6.76 11.89
N GLY A 53 -2.62 5.92 10.96
CA GLY A 53 -1.78 5.26 9.97
C GLY A 53 -1.01 4.05 10.53
N ASN A 54 -1.13 3.75 11.82
CA ASN A 54 -0.54 2.58 12.43
C ASN A 54 -1.47 1.37 12.29
N LEU A 55 -1.34 0.64 11.20
CA LEU A 55 -2.17 -0.54 10.89
C LEU A 55 -1.90 -1.73 11.81
N GLY A 56 -0.84 -1.67 12.62
CA GLY A 56 -0.41 -2.71 13.57
C GLY A 56 -0.55 -2.29 15.03
N LYS A 57 -1.32 -1.24 15.33
CA LYS A 57 -1.42 -0.66 16.67
C LYS A 57 -1.78 -1.70 17.74
N PHE A 58 -2.75 -2.58 17.44
CA PHE A 58 -3.15 -3.63 18.36
C PHE A 58 -1.98 -4.57 18.71
N GLN A 59 -1.19 -5.02 17.73
CA GLN A 59 -0.03 -5.87 18.00
C GLN A 59 1.05 -5.17 18.83
N GLN A 60 1.19 -3.85 18.69
CA GLN A 60 2.15 -3.05 19.46
C GLN A 60 1.72 -2.82 20.91
N GLU A 61 0.43 -2.93 21.23
CA GLU A 61 -0.08 -2.86 22.61
C GLU A 61 0.12 -4.17 23.39
N LEU A 62 0.40 -5.28 22.69
CA LEU A 62 0.61 -6.60 23.29
C LEU A 62 2.05 -6.80 23.75
N THR A 63 2.28 -7.84 24.56
CA THR A 63 3.64 -8.31 24.82
C THR A 63 4.29 -8.80 23.53
N HIS A 64 5.62 -8.71 23.46
CA HIS A 64 6.40 -9.09 22.27
C HIS A 64 5.99 -10.46 21.68
N THR A 65 5.89 -11.50 22.52
CA THR A 65 5.51 -12.84 22.08
C THR A 65 4.08 -12.89 21.52
N LEU A 66 3.11 -12.25 22.20
CA LEU A 66 1.73 -12.22 21.73
C LEU A 66 1.57 -11.43 20.42
N GLY A 67 2.30 -10.31 20.28
CA GLY A 67 2.32 -9.54 19.04
C GLY A 67 2.82 -10.37 17.85
N ILE A 68 3.87 -11.18 18.07
CA ILE A 68 4.39 -12.11 17.07
C ILE A 68 3.36 -13.18 16.72
N GLU A 69 2.76 -13.84 17.72
CA GLU A 69 1.77 -14.90 17.48
C GLU A 69 0.57 -14.39 16.68
N VAL A 70 0.07 -13.20 17.01
CA VAL A 70 -1.02 -12.55 16.26
C VAL A 70 -0.58 -12.20 14.83
N GLY A 71 0.64 -11.69 14.65
CA GLY A 71 1.19 -11.38 13.33
C GLY A 71 1.31 -12.62 12.44
N LEU A 72 1.84 -13.72 12.99
CA LEU A 72 1.92 -15.02 12.32
C LEU A 72 0.54 -15.53 11.95
N TYR A 73 -0.40 -15.55 12.90
CA TYR A 73 -1.77 -15.97 12.62
C TYR A 73 -2.43 -15.17 11.49
N LYS A 74 -2.20 -13.84 11.45
CA LYS A 74 -2.83 -12.95 10.46
C LYS A 74 -2.25 -13.09 9.05
N HIS A 75 -0.95 -13.37 8.93
CA HIS A 75 -0.23 -13.22 7.65
C HIS A 75 0.46 -14.49 7.14
N MET A 76 0.56 -15.56 7.94
CA MET A 76 1.21 -16.81 7.50
C MET A 76 0.54 -17.40 6.26
N ASP A 77 -0.79 -17.38 6.21
CA ASP A 77 -1.56 -17.85 5.06
C ASP A 77 -1.21 -17.14 3.76
N LEU A 78 -0.88 -15.85 3.81
CA LEU A 78 -0.46 -15.08 2.63
C LEU A 78 0.86 -15.62 2.09
N VAL A 79 1.83 -15.85 2.97
CA VAL A 79 3.18 -16.28 2.61
C VAL A 79 3.19 -17.74 2.10
N VAL A 80 2.48 -18.64 2.79
CA VAL A 80 2.41 -20.06 2.44
C VAL A 80 1.74 -20.29 1.07
N LYS A 81 0.80 -19.43 0.67
CA LYS A 81 0.11 -19.56 -0.62
C LYS A 81 0.94 -19.13 -1.82
N VAL A 82 2.07 -18.45 -1.62
CA VAL A 82 2.93 -18.01 -2.72
C VAL A 82 3.78 -19.20 -3.20
N PRO A 83 3.61 -19.66 -4.47
CA PRO A 83 4.31 -20.85 -4.96
C PRO A 83 5.84 -20.74 -4.95
N PHE A 84 6.37 -19.51 -5.02
CA PHE A 84 7.80 -19.23 -4.94
C PHE A 84 8.44 -19.75 -3.64
N TRP A 85 7.68 -19.83 -2.55
CA TRP A 85 8.17 -20.26 -1.23
C TRP A 85 7.80 -21.69 -0.85
N LYS A 86 7.22 -22.46 -1.77
CA LYS A 86 6.65 -23.80 -1.50
C LYS A 86 7.64 -24.76 -0.83
N ASP A 87 8.90 -24.72 -1.23
CA ASP A 87 9.93 -25.65 -0.76
C ASP A 87 10.83 -25.06 0.35
N CYS A 88 10.44 -23.90 0.90
CA CYS A 88 11.18 -23.25 1.99
C CYS A 88 10.79 -23.81 3.37
N THR A 89 11.70 -23.68 4.34
CA THR A 89 11.46 -24.15 5.70
C THR A 89 10.41 -23.28 6.43
N PRO A 90 9.64 -23.85 7.39
CA PRO A 90 8.70 -23.07 8.19
C PRO A 90 9.34 -21.89 8.91
N ASP A 91 10.58 -22.05 9.40
CA ASP A 91 11.33 -20.99 10.06
C ASP A 91 11.60 -19.82 9.09
N PHE A 92 11.95 -20.12 7.84
CA PHE A 92 12.16 -19.10 6.83
C PHE A 92 10.87 -18.33 6.51
N LEU A 93 9.74 -19.03 6.37
CA LEU A 93 8.43 -18.39 6.17
C LEU A 93 8.03 -17.53 7.39
N THR A 94 8.34 -18.00 8.59
CA THR A 94 8.13 -17.25 9.84
C THR A 94 8.95 -15.96 9.81
N GLN A 95 10.22 -16.01 9.41
CA GLN A 95 11.05 -14.82 9.28
C GLN A 95 10.51 -13.84 8.23
N ILE A 96 9.93 -14.31 7.13
CA ILE A 96 9.24 -13.42 6.19
C ILE A 96 8.11 -12.68 6.91
N VAL A 97 7.22 -13.39 7.59
CA VAL A 97 6.05 -12.78 8.26
C VAL A 97 6.48 -11.77 9.33
N LEU A 98 7.52 -12.06 10.09
CA LEU A 98 8.07 -11.16 11.12
C LEU A 98 8.61 -9.84 10.54
N ASN A 99 9.04 -9.84 9.28
CA ASN A 99 9.56 -8.66 8.59
C ASN A 99 8.54 -8.01 7.62
N LEU A 100 7.26 -8.41 7.68
CA LEU A 100 6.22 -7.79 6.86
C LEU A 100 5.83 -6.41 7.40
N ASP A 101 5.76 -5.44 6.48
CA ASP A 101 5.13 -4.15 6.71
C ASP A 101 3.82 -4.07 5.90
N VAL A 102 2.72 -3.72 6.57
CA VAL A 102 1.40 -3.62 5.94
C VAL A 102 1.22 -2.20 5.41
N ARG A 103 0.96 -2.06 4.12
CA ARG A 103 0.70 -0.78 3.46
C ARG A 103 -0.64 -0.80 2.73
N VAL A 104 -1.33 0.34 2.72
CA VAL A 104 -2.60 0.55 2.03
C VAL A 104 -2.36 1.49 0.86
N TYR A 105 -2.82 1.08 -0.32
CA TYR A 105 -2.80 1.88 -1.54
C TYR A 105 -4.23 2.13 -2.01
N MET A 106 -4.52 3.36 -2.39
CA MET A 106 -5.81 3.76 -2.96
C MET A 106 -5.87 3.43 -4.46
N PRO A 107 -7.08 3.32 -5.04
CA PRO A 107 -7.22 3.32 -6.49
C PRO A 107 -6.44 4.49 -7.11
N ASP A 108 -5.78 4.20 -8.23
CA ASP A 108 -4.90 5.12 -8.97
C ASP A 108 -3.56 5.46 -8.28
N ASP A 109 -3.22 4.80 -7.17
CA ASP A 109 -1.86 4.89 -6.61
C ASP A 109 -0.88 4.01 -7.40
N TYR A 110 0.32 4.55 -7.64
CA TYR A 110 1.42 3.78 -8.20
C TYR A 110 2.14 3.02 -7.10
N VAL A 111 2.02 1.69 -7.11
CA VAL A 111 2.71 0.81 -6.15
C VAL A 111 4.18 0.62 -6.52
N VAL A 112 4.47 0.36 -7.80
CA VAL A 112 5.82 0.22 -8.35
C VAL A 112 5.88 0.96 -9.67
N ARG A 113 6.96 1.71 -9.90
CA ARG A 113 7.19 2.46 -11.14
C ARG A 113 8.34 1.87 -11.92
N ARG A 114 8.18 1.82 -13.24
CA ARG A 114 9.23 1.35 -14.15
C ARG A 114 10.42 2.32 -14.11
N ARG A 115 11.63 1.78 -14.16
CA ARG A 115 12.91 2.52 -14.13
C ARG A 115 13.26 3.12 -12.77
N GLU A 116 12.47 2.89 -11.73
CA GLU A 116 12.88 3.15 -10.35
C GLU A 116 13.59 1.92 -9.78
N ILE A 117 14.66 2.12 -9.01
CA ILE A 117 15.39 1.03 -8.34
C ILE A 117 14.51 0.53 -7.19
N GLY A 118 14.05 -0.72 -7.28
CA GLY A 118 13.30 -1.37 -6.21
C GLY A 118 14.25 -1.94 -5.14
N SER A 119 14.00 -1.58 -3.88
CA SER A 119 14.70 -2.13 -2.71
C SER A 119 13.87 -3.11 -1.89
N GLU A 120 12.60 -3.31 -2.27
CA GLU A 120 11.63 -4.07 -1.50
C GLU A 120 10.83 -5.00 -2.41
N MET A 121 10.37 -6.12 -1.85
CA MET A 121 9.41 -7.03 -2.48
C MET A 121 8.06 -6.86 -1.80
N MET A 122 6.99 -6.82 -2.60
CA MET A 122 5.63 -6.63 -2.11
C MET A 122 4.74 -7.82 -2.44
N MET A 123 3.80 -8.11 -1.56
CA MET A 123 2.78 -9.14 -1.75
C MET A 123 1.39 -8.53 -1.58
N ILE A 124 0.45 -8.95 -2.43
CA ILE A 124 -0.93 -8.46 -2.38
C ILE A 124 -1.70 -9.30 -1.37
N ASN A 125 -1.98 -8.72 -0.21
CA ASN A 125 -2.84 -9.34 0.80
C ASN A 125 -4.32 -9.29 0.38
N ARG A 126 -4.77 -8.14 -0.12
CA ARG A 126 -6.15 -7.90 -0.58
C ARG A 126 -6.15 -6.93 -1.77
N GLY A 127 -7.14 -7.09 -2.64
CA GLY A 127 -7.28 -6.29 -3.86
C GLY A 127 -6.47 -6.85 -5.03
N TYR A 128 -6.23 -6.01 -6.03
CA TYR A 128 -5.45 -6.36 -7.22
C TYR A 128 -4.71 -5.12 -7.73
N CYS A 129 -3.60 -5.35 -8.42
CA CYS A 129 -2.85 -4.30 -9.12
C CYS A 129 -3.01 -4.49 -10.62
N LYS A 130 -3.00 -3.38 -11.36
CA LYS A 130 -2.99 -3.39 -12.83
C LYS A 130 -1.60 -2.99 -13.31
N LEU A 131 -1.04 -3.77 -14.22
CA LEU A 131 0.16 -3.37 -14.94
C LEU A 131 -0.20 -2.27 -15.94
N SER A 132 0.42 -1.10 -15.82
CA SER A 132 0.34 -0.07 -16.85
C SER A 132 1.15 -0.53 -18.07
N LYS A 133 0.58 -0.37 -19.26
CA LYS A 133 1.32 -0.63 -20.50
C LYS A 133 2.49 0.36 -20.57
N PRO A 134 3.65 -0.04 -21.13
CA PRO A 134 4.68 0.94 -21.46
C PRO A 134 4.05 2.00 -22.38
N GLU A 135 4.26 3.27 -22.07
CA GLU A 135 4.06 4.33 -23.06
C GLU A 135 4.97 3.97 -24.24
N MET A 136 4.36 3.61 -25.37
CA MET A 136 5.09 3.48 -26.62
C MET A 136 5.51 4.91 -26.97
N GLU A 137 6.79 5.24 -26.73
CA GLU A 137 7.41 6.41 -27.32
C GLU A 137 7.34 6.23 -28.83
N PHE A 138 6.34 6.82 -29.49
CA PHE A 138 6.36 7.02 -30.93
C PHE A 138 7.48 8.02 -31.22
N HIS A 139 8.71 7.53 -31.37
CA HIS A 139 9.72 8.29 -32.10
C HIS A 139 9.22 8.37 -33.55
N GLN A 140 8.75 9.55 -33.93
CA GLN A 140 8.62 9.92 -35.33
C GLN A 140 10.00 9.78 -35.96
N LEU A 141 10.20 8.73 -36.75
CA LEU A 141 11.22 8.73 -37.77
C LEU A 141 10.71 9.71 -38.82
N SER A 142 11.25 10.93 -38.80
CA SER A 142 11.23 11.78 -39.98
C SER A 142 12.09 11.08 -41.02
N ASP A 143 11.43 10.56 -42.05
CA ASP A 143 12.04 10.39 -43.36
C ASP A 143 12.65 11.74 -43.79
N ASP A 144 13.72 11.65 -44.58
CA ASP A 144 14.51 12.73 -45.20
C ASP A 144 15.83 13.07 -44.48
N GLU A 145 16.91 12.37 -44.85
CA GLU A 145 18.04 12.95 -45.60
C GLU A 145 18.98 11.82 -46.04
N GLU A 146 18.92 11.50 -47.34
CA GLU A 146 20.06 10.95 -48.08
C GLU A 146 21.19 11.99 -48.02
N ASP A 147 22.39 11.59 -47.61
CA ASP A 147 23.62 12.14 -48.15
C ASP A 147 24.74 11.09 -48.04
N GLU A 148 25.15 10.61 -49.22
CA GLU A 148 26.39 9.88 -49.46
C GLU A 148 27.61 10.72 -49.06
N VAL A 149 28.62 10.14 -48.40
CA VAL A 149 30.04 10.37 -48.78
C VAL A 149 30.87 9.10 -48.53
N GLU A 150 31.71 8.83 -49.52
CA GLU A 150 32.51 7.65 -49.81
C GLU A 150 33.63 7.26 -48.82
N LEU A 151 34.07 6.02 -49.03
CA LEU A 151 35.21 5.28 -48.47
C LEU A 151 36.57 6.02 -48.50
N THR A 152 37.45 5.68 -47.56
CA THR A 152 38.90 5.35 -47.70
C THR A 152 39.53 5.25 -46.30
N THR A 153 40.42 4.34 -45.90
CA THR A 153 41.13 3.18 -46.45
C THR A 153 41.24 2.16 -45.31
#